data_AF-A0A536GL83-F1
#
_entry.id   AF-A0A536GL83-F1
#
_cell.length_a   1.000
_cell.length_b   1.000
_cell.length_c   1.000
_cell.angle_alpha   90.00
_cell.angle_beta   90.00
_cell.angle_gamma   90.00
#
_symmetry.space_group_name_H-M   'P 1'
#
loop_
_entity.id
_entity.type
_entity.pdbx_description
1 polymer ?
#
loop_
_entity_poly.entity_id
_entity_poly.type
_entity_poly.pdbx_seq_one_letter_code
_entity_poly.pdbx_strand_id
1 'polypeptide(L)'
;MIWRWPPISPRREPRDAWRCHRPKPGATPPSRASASAGRCARLSSIRRRHHRRRLIPRSRRARPPPSTFPPTHWSWRARPRRPCSCRSAPPRRSLPASAPGSSPGCSAPLSRSAAQWRLRGSSRTGCHELDRADLMAVEMAAAFAVGLLVAIVAFIVVATYNDVIALQRRIDKAWANIEVVLQQRHDQLPALVDAVRGVMTFERDVLTAVTAARAAYSPVAPIPAQAAAAAETSRAIRSLFATVERYPEVRSAQNVLALQREIERLEGMIADRRELYNDQVYRFNSQIAQFPALLFAGIFGWRVRPFFDAEPAADLPPVGLAEAMSGTSDPPPPT
;
A
#
# COMPACT_ATOMS: atom_id res chain seq x y z
N MET A 1 -5.63 35.22 12.73
CA MET A 1 -6.76 34.76 11.88
C MET A 1 -6.84 33.25 11.99
N ILE A 2 -7.79 32.75 12.78
CA ILE A 2 -7.94 31.32 13.12
C ILE A 2 -9.11 30.78 12.29
N TRP A 3 -8.83 29.90 11.33
CA TRP A 3 -9.88 29.21 10.57
C TRP A 3 -10.39 28.02 11.37
N ARG A 4 -11.52 28.21 12.07
CA ARG A 4 -12.31 27.14 12.69
C ARG A 4 -13.17 26.48 11.61
N TRP A 5 -12.91 25.22 11.31
CA TRP A 5 -13.84 24.39 10.53
C TRP A 5 -15.04 23.97 11.41
N PRO A 6 -16.28 23.98 10.87
CA PRO A 6 -17.44 23.50 11.59
C PRO A 6 -17.44 21.96 11.72
N PRO A 7 -18.04 21.38 12.78
CA PRO A 7 -18.11 19.94 12.96
C PRO A 7 -19.00 19.28 11.91
N ILE A 8 -18.53 18.12 11.40
CA ILE A 8 -19.25 17.27 10.46
C ILE A 8 -20.47 16.67 11.17
N SER A 9 -21.67 16.98 10.70
CA SER A 9 -22.91 16.37 11.17
C SER A 9 -23.03 14.91 10.69
N PRO A 10 -23.57 13.99 11.51
CA PRO A 10 -23.76 12.60 11.09
C PRO A 10 -24.84 12.52 10.00
N ARG A 11 -24.54 11.77 8.93
CA ARG A 11 -25.51 11.43 7.87
C ARG A 11 -26.70 10.70 8.49
N ARG A 12 -27.91 11.23 8.28
CA ARG A 12 -29.16 10.50 8.50
C ARG A 12 -29.24 9.34 7.50
N GLU A 13 -29.31 8.14 8.03
CA GLU A 13 -29.52 6.91 7.28
C GLU A 13 -31.00 6.85 6.82
N PRO A 14 -31.30 6.56 5.54
CA PRO A 14 -32.67 6.32 5.13
C PRO A 14 -33.08 4.92 5.59
N ARG A 15 -33.72 4.84 6.75
CA ARG A 15 -34.60 3.71 7.09
C ARG A 15 -35.85 3.82 6.21
N ASP A 16 -36.37 2.66 5.81
CA ASP A 16 -37.68 2.46 5.14
C ASP A 16 -37.67 2.43 3.61
N ALA A 17 -37.11 1.35 3.05
CA ALA A 17 -37.63 0.75 1.83
C ALA A 17 -37.63 -0.77 2.02
N TRP A 18 -38.67 -1.46 1.53
CA TRP A 18 -38.95 -2.90 1.70
C TRP A 18 -39.78 -3.31 2.93
N ARG A 19 -40.97 -2.70 3.11
CA ARG A 19 -42.13 -3.44 3.64
C ARG A 19 -43.09 -3.76 2.49
N CYS A 20 -43.16 -5.03 2.11
CA CYS A 20 -44.23 -5.55 1.27
C CYS A 20 -45.54 -5.58 2.08
N HIS A 21 -46.49 -4.70 1.77
CA HIS A 21 -47.83 -4.79 2.32
C HIS A 21 -48.55 -6.01 1.73
N ARG A 22 -48.93 -6.97 2.59
CA ARG A 22 -49.97 -7.96 2.26
C ARG A 22 -51.31 -7.23 2.07
N PRO A 23 -52.09 -7.52 1.02
CA PRO A 23 -53.46 -7.04 0.94
C PRO A 23 -54.34 -7.72 2.01
N LYS A 24 -55.21 -6.93 2.65
CA LYS A 24 -56.21 -7.42 3.61
C LYS A 24 -57.21 -8.37 2.91
N PRO A 25 -57.62 -9.48 3.53
CA PRO A 25 -58.72 -10.30 3.01
C PRO A 25 -60.05 -9.58 3.25
N GLY A 26 -60.84 -9.35 2.20
CA GLY A 26 -62.21 -8.82 2.35
C GLY A 26 -62.72 -7.81 1.32
N ALA A 27 -62.06 -7.62 0.17
CA ALA A 27 -62.59 -6.76 -0.89
C ALA A 27 -63.28 -7.57 -1.99
N THR A 28 -64.60 -7.39 -2.12
CA THR A 28 -65.44 -7.89 -3.22
C THR A 28 -65.12 -7.16 -4.53
N PRO A 29 -65.11 -7.85 -5.69
CA PRO A 29 -64.88 -7.21 -6.98
C PRO A 29 -66.16 -6.52 -7.50
N PRO A 30 -66.08 -5.31 -8.10
CA PRO A 30 -67.22 -4.72 -8.77
C PRO A 30 -67.53 -5.40 -10.11
N SER A 31 -68.83 -5.44 -10.41
CA SER A 31 -69.50 -6.10 -11.53
C SER A 31 -69.20 -5.51 -12.91
N ARG A 32 -69.26 -6.38 -13.92
CA ARG A 32 -69.15 -6.11 -15.36
C ARG A 32 -70.23 -5.15 -15.88
N ALA A 33 -69.81 -4.14 -16.66
CA ALA A 33 -70.49 -3.52 -17.81
C ALA A 33 -69.52 -2.48 -18.41
N SER A 34 -69.43 -2.12 -19.69
CA SER A 34 -69.84 -2.64 -21.00
C SER A 34 -69.19 -1.70 -22.04
N ALA A 35 -68.69 -2.23 -23.17
CA ALA A 35 -68.26 -1.53 -24.40
C ALA A 35 -67.04 -0.56 -24.26
N SER A 36 -66.13 -0.40 -25.22
CA SER A 36 -66.22 -0.46 -26.68
C SER A 36 -64.85 -0.76 -27.32
N ALA A 37 -64.88 -1.02 -28.62
CA ALA A 37 -63.85 -1.66 -29.42
C ALA A 37 -62.60 -0.82 -29.73
N GLY A 38 -61.45 -1.51 -29.79
CA GLY A 38 -60.21 -1.03 -30.42
C GLY A 38 -59.31 -2.22 -30.76
N ARG A 39 -59.31 -2.63 -32.03
CA ARG A 39 -58.48 -3.71 -32.60
C ARG A 39 -56.99 -3.36 -32.53
N CYS A 40 -56.13 -4.34 -32.20
CA CYS A 40 -55.11 -4.86 -33.13
C CYS A 40 -54.16 -5.90 -32.49
N ALA A 41 -53.96 -6.99 -33.24
CA ALA A 41 -52.75 -7.79 -33.35
C ALA A 41 -52.22 -8.60 -32.14
N ARG A 42 -52.76 -9.81 -32.06
CA ARG A 42 -52.04 -11.10 -31.93
C ARG A 42 -50.55 -11.04 -32.30
N LEU A 43 -49.66 -11.29 -31.34
CA LEU A 43 -48.41 -12.03 -31.58
C LEU A 43 -48.22 -13.07 -30.47
N SER A 44 -48.50 -14.29 -30.87
CA SER A 44 -48.31 -15.53 -30.17
C SER A 44 -46.82 -15.87 -29.99
N SER A 45 -46.56 -16.65 -28.94
CA SER A 45 -45.46 -17.59 -28.78
C SER A 45 -44.04 -17.04 -28.60
N ILE A 46 -43.61 -16.92 -27.35
CA ILE A 46 -42.22 -17.26 -27.00
C ILE A 46 -42.25 -18.47 -26.07
N ARG A 47 -41.94 -19.60 -26.70
CA ARG A 47 -41.70 -20.92 -26.12
C ARG A 47 -40.67 -20.83 -24.99
N ARG A 48 -41.04 -21.37 -23.82
CA ARG A 48 -40.11 -21.78 -22.77
C ARG A 48 -39.07 -22.74 -23.38
N ARG A 49 -37.79 -22.36 -23.40
CA ARG A 49 -36.68 -23.30 -23.61
C ARG A 49 -36.02 -23.61 -22.28
N HIS A 50 -36.30 -24.82 -21.79
CA HIS A 50 -35.50 -25.50 -20.80
C HIS A 50 -34.07 -25.67 -21.33
N HIS A 51 -33.10 -25.00 -20.72
CA HIS A 51 -31.70 -25.39 -20.90
C HIS A 51 -31.40 -26.56 -19.95
N ARG A 52 -31.51 -27.78 -20.50
CA ARG A 52 -30.93 -28.99 -19.93
C ARG A 52 -29.42 -28.79 -19.79
N ARG A 53 -28.91 -29.02 -18.57
CA ARG A 53 -27.49 -29.27 -18.27
C ARG A 53 -26.96 -30.35 -19.22
N ARG A 54 -25.95 -30.01 -20.03
CA ARG A 54 -25.07 -31.00 -20.65
C ARG A 54 -23.79 -31.07 -19.82
N LEU A 55 -23.60 -32.21 -19.16
CA LEU A 55 -22.32 -32.63 -18.61
C LEU A 55 -21.38 -32.87 -19.78
N ILE A 56 -20.26 -32.15 -19.83
CA ILE A 56 -19.17 -32.38 -20.79
C ILE A 56 -18.21 -33.40 -20.16
N PRO A 57 -17.83 -34.48 -20.85
CA PRO A 57 -16.91 -35.47 -20.34
C PRO A 57 -15.49 -34.90 -20.18
N ARG A 58 -14.85 -35.24 -19.07
CA ARG A 58 -13.40 -35.07 -18.84
C ARG A 58 -12.65 -36.01 -19.79
N SER A 59 -12.10 -35.48 -20.88
CA SER A 59 -11.00 -36.15 -21.59
C SER A 59 -10.05 -35.13 -22.21
N ARG A 60 -8.78 -35.24 -21.80
CA ARG A 60 -7.55 -34.71 -22.41
C ARG A 60 -7.47 -33.19 -22.63
N ARG A 61 -7.14 -32.45 -21.57
CA ARG A 61 -6.34 -31.22 -21.72
C ARG A 61 -4.87 -31.61 -21.81
N ALA A 62 -4.24 -31.29 -22.93
CA ALA A 62 -2.80 -31.38 -23.11
C ALA A 62 -2.07 -30.55 -22.05
N ARG A 63 -0.99 -31.11 -21.50
CA ARG A 63 -0.07 -30.41 -20.61
C ARG A 63 0.58 -29.24 -21.38
N PRO A 64 0.75 -28.04 -20.78
CA PRO A 64 1.62 -27.03 -21.36
C PRO A 64 3.09 -27.53 -21.33
N PRO A 65 3.94 -27.15 -22.31
CA PRO A 65 5.34 -27.53 -22.29
C PRO A 65 6.09 -26.88 -21.12
N PRO A 66 7.15 -27.51 -20.58
CA PRO A 66 7.96 -26.91 -19.53
C PRO A 66 8.67 -25.66 -20.05
N SER A 67 8.57 -24.58 -19.27
CA SER A 67 9.35 -23.37 -19.44
C SER A 67 10.84 -23.68 -19.23
N THR A 68 11.61 -23.62 -20.31
CA THR A 68 13.07 -23.67 -20.25
C THR A 68 13.57 -22.36 -19.64
N PHE A 69 13.89 -22.38 -18.34
CA PHE A 69 14.68 -21.34 -17.71
C PHE A 69 16.16 -21.51 -18.13
N PRO A 70 16.83 -20.49 -18.71
CA PRO A 70 18.27 -20.55 -18.87
C PRO A 70 18.96 -20.35 -17.50
N PRO A 71 20.12 -20.99 -17.26
CA PRO A 71 20.84 -20.86 -16.01
C PRO A 71 21.50 -19.48 -15.88
N THR A 72 21.15 -18.77 -14.81
CA THR A 72 21.89 -17.61 -14.30
C THR A 72 23.24 -18.07 -13.74
N HIS A 73 24.25 -18.13 -14.59
CA HIS A 73 25.64 -18.05 -14.17
C HIS A 73 26.07 -16.58 -14.23
N TRP A 74 26.39 -16.02 -13.07
CA TRP A 74 27.05 -14.73 -12.98
C TRP A 74 28.50 -14.89 -13.46
N SER A 75 28.73 -14.60 -14.75
CA SER A 75 30.08 -14.30 -15.24
C SER A 75 30.24 -12.79 -15.32
N TRP A 76 31.23 -12.27 -14.59
CA TRP A 76 31.72 -10.90 -14.74
C TRP A 76 32.29 -10.74 -16.15
N ARG A 77 31.46 -10.27 -17.09
CA ARG A 77 31.93 -9.81 -18.40
C ARG A 77 32.38 -8.36 -18.28
N ALA A 78 33.68 -8.16 -18.42
CA ALA A 78 34.31 -6.87 -18.60
C ALA A 78 33.60 -6.08 -19.71
N ARG A 79 33.26 -4.82 -19.44
CA ARG A 79 32.75 -3.88 -20.43
C ARG A 79 33.82 -3.69 -21.52
N PRO A 80 33.48 -3.74 -22.83
CA PRO A 80 34.43 -3.37 -23.86
C PRO A 80 34.79 -1.89 -23.72
N ARG A 81 36.10 -1.62 -23.60
CA ARG A 81 36.68 -0.28 -23.70
C ARG A 81 36.28 0.31 -25.05
N ARG A 82 35.66 1.50 -25.03
CA ARG A 82 35.42 2.31 -26.22
C ARG A 82 36.76 2.54 -26.94
N PRO A 83 36.89 2.29 -28.25
CA PRO A 83 38.07 2.71 -28.98
C PRO A 83 38.13 4.23 -29.02
N CYS A 84 39.31 4.76 -28.71
CA CYS A 84 39.63 6.17 -28.83
C CYS A 84 39.36 6.64 -30.27
N SER A 85 38.41 7.54 -30.46
CA SER A 85 38.33 8.32 -31.69
C SER A 85 39.46 9.34 -31.67
N CYS A 86 40.56 8.99 -32.34
CA CYS A 86 41.59 9.95 -32.70
C CYS A 86 40.97 11.04 -33.55
N ARG A 87 40.82 12.23 -32.97
CA ARG A 87 40.46 13.45 -33.69
C ARG A 87 41.57 13.71 -34.71
N SER A 88 41.19 13.64 -35.98
CA SER A 88 42.03 13.90 -37.14
C SER A 88 42.71 15.27 -37.03
N ALA A 89 44.04 15.25 -37.20
CA ALA A 89 44.87 16.44 -37.35
C ALA A 89 44.52 17.19 -38.66
N PRO A 90 44.66 18.53 -38.70
CA PRO A 90 44.47 19.28 -39.93
C PRO A 90 45.60 18.99 -40.94
N PRO A 91 45.33 19.07 -42.25
CA PRO A 91 46.32 18.71 -43.28
C PRO A 91 47.49 19.70 -43.31
N ARG A 92 48.71 19.15 -43.29
CA ARG A 92 49.95 19.87 -43.60
C ARG A 92 49.92 20.31 -45.06
N ARG A 93 50.03 21.61 -45.30
CA ARG A 93 50.36 22.19 -46.62
C ARG A 93 51.72 21.65 -47.06
N SER A 94 51.75 20.95 -48.18
CA SER A 94 52.95 20.51 -48.88
C SER A 94 53.69 21.72 -49.44
N LEU A 95 54.98 21.81 -49.11
CA LEU A 95 55.98 22.62 -49.80
C LEU A 95 56.34 21.91 -51.13
N PRO A 96 56.55 22.64 -52.23
CA PRO A 96 57.01 22.03 -53.48
C PRO A 96 58.50 21.67 -53.42
N ALA A 97 58.82 20.49 -53.99
CA ALA A 97 60.16 19.98 -54.16
C ALA A 97 60.88 20.70 -55.31
N SER A 98 62.11 21.14 -55.04
CA SER A 98 63.08 21.70 -55.97
C SER A 98 63.80 20.61 -56.77
N ALA A 99 63.92 20.84 -58.09
CA ALA A 99 64.71 20.08 -59.05
C ALA A 99 66.22 20.40 -58.94
N PRO A 100 67.13 19.59 -59.54
CA PRO A 100 68.56 19.74 -59.34
C PRO A 100 69.25 20.57 -60.44
N GLY A 101 70.25 21.35 -60.00
CA GLY A 101 71.56 21.50 -60.63
C GLY A 101 71.70 22.14 -62.02
N SER A 102 72.04 23.44 -62.05
CA SER A 102 73.16 23.98 -62.85
C SER A 102 73.49 25.43 -62.45
N SER A 103 74.77 25.73 -62.29
CA SER A 103 75.37 27.09 -62.26
C SER A 103 75.98 27.37 -63.66
N PRO A 104 76.49 28.58 -63.99
CA PRO A 104 76.63 29.83 -63.23
C PRO A 104 76.16 31.10 -63.98
N GLY A 105 76.14 32.27 -63.32
CA GLY A 105 76.10 33.56 -64.04
C GLY A 105 75.63 34.78 -63.26
N CYS A 106 76.60 35.53 -62.73
CA CYS A 106 76.70 36.99 -62.63
C CYS A 106 75.62 37.88 -61.93
N SER A 107 76.19 38.85 -61.21
CA SER A 107 75.68 40.19 -60.83
C SER A 107 74.73 40.33 -59.63
N ALA A 108 75.30 40.89 -58.55
CA ALA A 108 74.67 41.77 -57.56
C ALA A 108 74.00 43.00 -58.25
N PRO A 109 73.14 43.84 -57.62
CA PRO A 109 73.36 44.41 -56.28
C PRO A 109 72.12 44.65 -55.39
N LEU A 110 72.44 44.81 -54.09
CA LEU A 110 71.87 45.69 -53.07
C LEU A 110 70.54 46.42 -53.38
N SER A 111 69.53 46.20 -52.55
CA SER A 111 68.69 47.32 -52.08
C SER A 111 68.26 47.13 -50.63
N ARG A 112 68.49 48.18 -49.86
CA ARG A 112 68.00 48.39 -48.49
C ARG A 112 66.50 48.70 -48.55
N SER A 113 65.73 48.11 -47.65
CA SER A 113 64.47 48.69 -47.16
C SER A 113 64.15 47.98 -45.84
N ALA A 114 64.57 48.57 -44.73
CA ALA A 114 63.74 49.45 -43.92
C ALA A 114 62.60 48.69 -43.22
N ALA A 115 62.90 48.35 -41.97
CA ALA A 115 62.01 48.41 -40.83
C ALA A 115 60.51 48.59 -41.10
N GLN A 116 59.75 47.54 -40.81
CA GLN A 116 58.46 47.73 -40.14
C GLN A 116 58.18 46.51 -39.24
N TRP A 117 58.81 46.52 -38.07
CA TRP A 117 58.38 45.71 -36.94
C TRP A 117 56.99 46.22 -36.52
N ARG A 118 55.94 45.67 -37.12
CA ARG A 118 54.59 45.79 -36.56
C ARG A 118 54.58 45.02 -35.24
N LEU A 119 54.86 45.72 -34.16
CA LEU A 119 54.39 45.36 -32.82
C LEU A 119 52.87 45.31 -32.90
N ARG A 120 52.33 44.14 -33.25
CA ARG A 120 50.91 43.86 -33.16
C ARG A 120 50.59 43.76 -31.67
N GLY A 121 50.33 44.92 -31.06
CA GLY A 121 49.83 45.01 -29.71
C GLY A 121 48.59 44.13 -29.56
N SER A 122 48.70 43.06 -28.80
CA SER A 122 47.56 42.28 -28.34
C SER A 122 46.93 42.98 -27.13
N SER A 123 46.52 44.23 -27.31
CA SER A 123 45.74 44.97 -26.32
C SER A 123 44.26 44.71 -26.59
N ARG A 124 43.77 43.52 -26.21
CA ARG A 124 42.36 43.27 -25.93
C ARG A 124 42.22 42.28 -24.78
N THR A 125 42.79 42.61 -23.63
CA THR A 125 42.13 42.29 -22.36
C THR A 125 40.87 43.15 -22.33
N GLY A 126 39.81 42.66 -22.98
CA GLY A 126 38.48 43.19 -22.76
C GLY A 126 38.14 42.92 -21.32
N CYS A 127 38.09 43.96 -20.49
CA CYS A 127 37.27 43.91 -19.31
C CYS A 127 35.89 43.50 -19.79
N HIS A 128 35.44 42.29 -19.43
CA HIS A 128 34.04 41.90 -19.60
C HIS A 128 33.24 42.88 -18.75
N GLU A 129 32.78 43.96 -19.37
CA GLU A 129 31.70 44.77 -18.86
C GLU A 129 30.53 43.79 -18.76
N LEU A 130 30.25 43.35 -17.53
CA LEU A 130 29.13 42.46 -17.21
C LEU A 130 27.88 43.14 -17.75
N ASP A 131 27.47 42.72 -18.93
CA ASP A 131 26.41 43.37 -19.66
C ASP A 131 25.14 43.22 -18.81
N ARG A 132 24.32 44.27 -18.74
CA ARG A 132 23.14 44.29 -17.85
C ARG A 132 22.19 43.11 -18.18
N ALA A 133 22.28 42.57 -19.39
CA ALA A 133 21.58 41.36 -19.86
C ALA A 133 22.09 40.05 -19.23
N ASP A 134 23.38 39.90 -18.97
CA ASP A 134 23.95 38.70 -18.34
C ASP A 134 23.55 38.62 -16.86
N LEU A 135 23.47 39.77 -16.17
CA LEU A 135 22.94 39.86 -14.80
C LEU A 135 21.45 39.48 -14.74
N MET A 136 20.64 39.94 -15.71
CA MET A 136 19.21 39.57 -15.77
C MET A 136 18.99 38.09 -16.09
N ALA A 137 19.86 37.47 -16.90
CA ALA A 137 19.79 36.05 -17.21
C ALA A 137 20.09 35.17 -15.97
N VAL A 138 21.05 35.57 -15.13
CA VAL A 138 21.38 34.88 -13.89
C VAL A 138 20.24 34.96 -12.86
N GLU A 139 19.62 36.14 -12.71
CA GLU A 139 18.45 36.34 -11.83
C GLU A 139 17.26 35.45 -12.24
N MET A 140 16.95 35.41 -13.54
CA MET A 140 15.85 34.58 -14.06
C MET A 140 16.15 33.08 -13.92
N ALA A 141 17.40 32.66 -14.13
CA ALA A 141 17.82 31.28 -13.90
C ALA A 141 17.74 30.90 -12.42
N ALA A 142 18.13 31.79 -11.51
CA ALA A 142 18.02 31.59 -10.07
C ALA A 142 16.55 31.50 -9.62
N ALA A 143 15.69 32.42 -10.09
CA ALA A 143 14.26 32.38 -9.81
C ALA A 143 13.59 31.09 -10.33
N PHE A 144 13.97 30.64 -11.53
CA PHE A 144 13.50 29.37 -12.08
C PHE A 144 13.99 28.17 -11.26
N ALA A 145 15.25 28.16 -10.84
CA ALA A 145 15.80 27.10 -9.98
C ALA A 145 15.09 27.03 -8.62
N VAL A 146 14.79 28.18 -8.01
CA VAL A 146 14.00 28.26 -6.77
C VAL A 146 12.57 27.76 -7.00
N GLY A 147 11.92 28.18 -8.09
CA GLY A 147 10.59 27.70 -8.45
C GLY A 147 10.53 26.19 -8.64
N LEU A 148 11.55 25.62 -9.32
CA LEU A 148 11.68 24.17 -9.51
C LEU A 148 11.89 23.44 -8.18
N LEU A 149 12.75 23.96 -7.31
CA LEU A 149 12.99 23.39 -5.98
C LEU A 149 11.69 23.35 -5.16
N VAL A 150 10.93 24.45 -5.14
CA VAL A 150 9.64 24.52 -4.45
C VAL A 150 8.64 23.52 -5.02
N ALA A 151 8.57 23.39 -6.35
CA ALA A 151 7.70 22.41 -7.01
C ALA A 151 8.06 20.96 -6.62
N ILE A 152 9.35 20.63 -6.55
CA ILE A 152 9.83 19.30 -6.12
C ILE A 152 9.43 19.03 -4.66
N VAL A 153 9.66 20.00 -3.77
CA VAL A 153 9.28 19.86 -2.34
C VAL A 153 7.77 19.67 -2.20
N ALA A 154 6.97 20.49 -2.89
CA ALA A 154 5.51 20.38 -2.87
C ALA A 154 5.04 19.00 -3.38
N PHE A 155 5.66 18.49 -4.45
CA PHE A 155 5.35 17.17 -4.97
C PHE A 155 5.64 16.05 -3.96
N ILE A 156 6.80 16.10 -3.28
CA ILE A 156 7.17 15.13 -2.24
C ILE A 156 6.18 15.14 -1.08
N VAL A 157 5.76 16.33 -0.63
CA VAL A 157 4.77 16.47 0.45
C VAL A 157 3.43 15.84 0.06
N VAL A 158 2.92 16.15 -1.13
CA VAL A 158 1.64 15.61 -1.60
C VAL A 158 1.70 14.10 -1.79
N ALA A 159 2.78 13.58 -2.38
CA ALA A 159 2.98 12.14 -2.55
C ALA A 159 2.99 11.41 -1.19
N THR A 160 3.83 11.89 -0.26
CA THR A 160 3.96 11.30 1.09
C THR A 160 2.63 11.34 1.86
N TYR A 161 1.90 12.44 1.77
CA TYR A 161 0.60 12.59 2.42
C TYR A 161 -0.41 11.56 1.89
N ASN A 162 -0.51 11.41 0.56
CA ASN A 162 -1.43 10.46 -0.06
C ASN A 162 -1.08 9.01 0.31
N ASP A 163 0.20 8.67 0.37
CA ASP A 163 0.67 7.33 0.75
C ASP A 163 0.34 7.00 2.21
N VAL A 164 0.60 7.93 3.14
CA VAL A 164 0.29 7.73 4.56
C VAL A 164 -1.22 7.61 4.79
N ILE A 165 -2.02 8.45 4.14
CA ILE A 165 -3.49 8.35 4.21
C ILE A 165 -3.97 7.02 3.61
N ALA A 166 -3.39 6.55 2.51
CA ALA A 166 -3.72 5.26 1.95
C ALA A 166 -3.42 4.11 2.94
N LEU A 167 -2.32 4.17 3.67
CA LEU A 167 -1.99 3.21 4.74
C LEU A 167 -3.01 3.27 5.90
N GLN A 168 -3.43 4.46 6.32
CA GLN A 168 -4.48 4.60 7.34
C GLN A 168 -5.78 3.94 6.91
N ARG A 169 -6.22 4.16 5.66
CA ARG A 169 -7.43 3.52 5.11
C ARG A 169 -7.31 2.00 5.04
N ARG A 170 -6.11 1.48 4.76
CA ARG A 170 -5.85 0.02 4.78
C ARG A 170 -5.96 -0.55 6.17
N ILE A 171 -5.44 0.14 7.19
CA ILE A 171 -5.58 -0.25 8.60
C ILE A 171 -7.05 -0.26 9.01
N ASP A 172 -7.80 0.81 8.69
CA ASP A 172 -9.22 0.90 9.05
C ASP A 172 -10.04 -0.23 8.38
N LYS A 173 -9.72 -0.56 7.12
CA LYS A 173 -10.32 -1.71 6.41
C LYS A 173 -9.95 -3.04 7.06
N ALA A 174 -8.68 -3.25 7.41
CA ALA A 174 -8.23 -4.47 8.08
C ALA A 174 -8.91 -4.63 9.44
N TRP A 175 -9.07 -3.55 10.20
CA TRP A 175 -9.79 -3.52 11.46
C TRP A 175 -11.26 -3.91 11.30
N ALA A 176 -11.98 -3.28 10.36
CA ALA A 176 -13.37 -3.62 10.08
C ALA A 176 -13.55 -5.10 9.70
N ASN A 177 -12.57 -5.69 9.00
CA ASN A 177 -12.60 -7.12 8.73
C ASN A 177 -12.44 -7.95 10.02
N ILE A 178 -11.54 -7.60 10.94
CA ILE A 178 -11.39 -8.32 12.21
C ILE A 178 -12.70 -8.26 13.01
N GLU A 179 -13.29 -7.08 13.14
CA GLU A 179 -14.50 -6.83 13.92
C GLU A 179 -15.66 -7.74 13.51
N VAL A 180 -15.89 -7.92 12.20
CA VAL A 180 -16.94 -8.82 11.68
C VAL A 180 -16.75 -10.26 12.17
N VAL A 181 -15.52 -10.75 12.23
CA VAL A 181 -15.26 -12.14 12.67
C VAL A 181 -15.30 -12.27 14.18
N LEU A 182 -14.81 -11.27 14.91
CA LEU A 182 -14.95 -11.22 16.37
C LEU A 182 -16.44 -11.26 16.77
N GLN A 183 -17.28 -10.49 16.06
CA GLN A 183 -18.72 -10.50 16.26
C GLN A 183 -19.35 -11.86 15.92
N GLN A 184 -19.02 -12.45 14.76
CA GLN A 184 -19.54 -13.77 14.37
C GLN A 184 -19.20 -14.86 15.39
N ARG A 185 -17.96 -14.86 15.92
CA ARG A 185 -17.55 -15.78 16.98
C ARG A 185 -18.36 -15.55 18.25
N HIS A 186 -18.54 -14.29 18.65
CA HIS A 186 -19.35 -13.95 19.82
C HIS A 186 -20.80 -14.40 19.67
N ASP A 187 -21.39 -14.26 18.49
CA ASP A 187 -22.77 -14.67 18.23
C ASP A 187 -22.95 -16.19 18.28
N GLN A 188 -21.92 -16.98 17.94
CA GLN A 188 -21.96 -18.46 17.95
C GLN A 188 -21.64 -19.10 19.31
N LEU A 189 -20.93 -18.39 20.20
CA LEU A 189 -20.58 -18.90 21.51
C LEU A 189 -21.74 -19.37 22.40
N PRO A 190 -22.95 -18.76 22.43
CA PRO A 190 -24.03 -19.27 23.29
C PRO A 190 -24.57 -20.59 22.74
N ALA A 191 -24.69 -20.72 21.42
CA ALA A 191 -25.13 -21.95 20.77
C ALA A 191 -24.16 -23.12 21.08
N LEU A 192 -22.86 -22.84 21.15
CA LEU A 192 -21.87 -23.82 21.60
C LEU A 192 -22.06 -24.21 23.07
N VAL A 193 -22.22 -23.22 23.96
CA VAL A 193 -22.43 -23.47 25.39
C VAL A 193 -23.70 -24.27 25.63
N ASP A 194 -24.80 -23.95 24.94
CA ASP A 194 -26.07 -24.65 25.09
C ASP A 194 -26.01 -26.10 24.58
N ALA A 195 -25.31 -26.34 23.46
CA ALA A 195 -25.11 -27.68 22.92
C ALA A 195 -24.30 -28.59 23.85
N VAL A 196 -23.35 -28.02 24.60
CA VAL A 196 -22.46 -28.76 25.50
C VAL A 196 -23.06 -28.89 26.91
N ARG A 197 -23.80 -27.88 27.38
CA ARG A 197 -24.39 -27.82 28.73
C ARG A 197 -25.36 -28.97 29.01
N GLY A 198 -26.08 -29.46 28.00
CA GLY A 198 -27.02 -30.57 28.14
C GLY A 198 -26.37 -31.91 28.49
N VAL A 199 -25.06 -32.05 28.27
CA VAL A 199 -24.33 -33.30 28.46
C VAL A 199 -23.23 -33.16 29.52
N MET A 200 -22.63 -31.99 29.65
CA MET A 200 -21.55 -31.70 30.62
C MET A 200 -22.07 -30.99 31.88
N THR A 201 -22.89 -31.68 32.68
CA THR A 201 -23.56 -31.07 33.85
C THR A 201 -22.62 -30.77 35.03
N PHE A 202 -21.46 -31.44 35.12
CA PHE A 202 -20.51 -31.32 36.24
C PHE A 202 -19.32 -30.37 35.96
N GLU A 203 -19.14 -29.89 34.72
CA GLU A 203 -18.00 -29.04 34.30
C GLU A 203 -18.37 -27.54 34.31
N ARG A 204 -18.91 -27.08 35.45
CA ARG A 204 -19.42 -25.70 35.59
C ARG A 204 -18.33 -24.64 35.46
N ASP A 205 -17.12 -24.93 35.93
CA ASP A 205 -16.01 -23.97 35.93
C ASP A 205 -15.58 -23.62 34.50
N VAL A 206 -15.51 -24.62 33.62
CA VAL A 206 -15.16 -24.44 32.20
C VAL A 206 -16.24 -23.62 31.47
N LEU A 207 -17.52 -23.93 31.70
CA LEU A 207 -18.63 -23.18 31.10
C LEU A 207 -18.69 -21.75 31.63
N THR A 208 -18.35 -21.54 32.90
CA THR A 208 -18.28 -20.20 33.51
C THR A 208 -17.14 -19.40 32.91
N ALA A 209 -15.96 -20.00 32.72
CA ALA A 209 -14.81 -19.36 32.07
C ALA A 209 -15.14 -18.90 30.64
N VAL A 210 -15.81 -19.73 29.83
CA VAL A 210 -16.24 -19.35 28.47
C VAL A 210 -17.28 -18.23 28.51
N THR A 211 -18.22 -18.29 29.46
CA THR A 211 -19.26 -17.25 29.61
C THR A 211 -18.65 -15.92 30.06
N ALA A 212 -17.67 -15.94 30.98
CA ALA A 212 -16.94 -14.76 31.42
C ALA A 212 -16.07 -14.18 30.30
N ALA A 213 -15.36 -15.03 29.55
CA ALA A 213 -14.55 -14.59 28.40
C ALA A 213 -15.41 -13.94 27.30
N ARG A 214 -16.62 -14.49 27.06
CA ARG A 214 -17.63 -13.86 26.20
C ARG A 214 -18.04 -12.48 26.73
N ALA A 215 -18.31 -12.36 28.02
CA ALA A 215 -18.75 -11.11 28.64
C ALA A 215 -17.65 -10.02 28.63
N ALA A 216 -16.38 -10.42 28.58
CA ALA A 216 -15.24 -9.50 28.46
C ALA A 216 -15.15 -8.82 27.09
N TYR A 217 -15.80 -9.36 26.05
CA TYR A 217 -15.82 -8.72 24.73
C TYR A 217 -16.70 -7.47 24.73
N SER A 218 -16.11 -6.33 24.35
CA SER A 218 -16.82 -5.07 24.14
C SER A 218 -16.40 -4.46 22.81
N PRO A 219 -17.34 -4.22 21.87
CA PRO A 219 -17.00 -3.67 20.55
C PRO A 219 -16.54 -2.20 20.61
N VAL A 220 -16.81 -1.49 21.72
CA VAL A 220 -16.44 -0.08 21.92
C VAL A 220 -15.09 0.07 22.62
N ALA A 221 -14.52 -1.03 23.13
CA ALA A 221 -13.24 -1.00 23.82
C ALA A 221 -12.08 -0.64 22.86
N PRO A 222 -10.98 -0.08 23.36
CA PRO A 222 -9.80 0.19 22.53
C PRO A 222 -9.20 -1.12 21.98
N ILE A 223 -8.55 -1.03 20.82
CA ILE A 223 -7.99 -2.19 20.08
C ILE A 223 -7.15 -3.13 20.97
N PRO A 224 -6.23 -2.66 21.83
CA PRO A 224 -5.46 -3.54 22.71
C PRO A 224 -6.32 -4.31 23.71
N ALA A 225 -7.37 -3.69 24.24
CA ALA A 225 -8.30 -4.35 25.16
C ALA A 225 -9.13 -5.42 24.43
N GLN A 226 -9.55 -5.14 23.19
CA GLN A 226 -10.23 -6.13 22.36
C GLN A 226 -9.31 -7.31 22.01
N ALA A 227 -8.02 -7.06 21.73
CA ALA A 227 -7.04 -8.10 21.48
C ALA A 227 -6.85 -9.02 22.69
N ALA A 228 -6.75 -8.45 23.90
CA ALA A 228 -6.65 -9.20 25.14
C ALA A 228 -7.91 -10.05 25.40
N ALA A 229 -9.10 -9.48 25.28
CA ALA A 229 -10.38 -10.20 25.42
C ALA A 229 -10.52 -11.32 24.38
N ALA A 230 -10.07 -11.06 23.14
CA ALA A 230 -10.12 -12.05 22.09
C ALA A 230 -9.20 -13.25 22.37
N ALA A 231 -8.00 -13.00 22.90
CA ALA A 231 -7.06 -14.05 23.28
C ALA A 231 -7.53 -14.86 24.50
N GLU A 232 -8.18 -14.21 25.48
CA GLU A 232 -8.80 -14.90 26.61
C GLU A 232 -9.92 -15.82 26.14
N THR A 233 -10.75 -15.36 25.19
CA THR A 233 -11.80 -16.17 24.57
C THR A 233 -11.22 -17.38 23.86
N SER A 234 -10.17 -17.22 23.07
CA SER A 234 -9.49 -18.35 22.40
C SER A 234 -8.89 -19.33 23.42
N ARG A 235 -8.38 -18.86 24.57
CA ARG A 235 -7.93 -19.73 25.68
C ARG A 235 -9.09 -20.52 26.30
N ALA A 236 -10.20 -19.87 26.62
CA ALA A 236 -11.38 -20.51 27.18
C ALA A 236 -12.00 -21.55 26.23
N ILE A 237 -12.09 -21.24 24.93
CA ILE A 237 -12.57 -22.19 23.90
C ILE A 237 -11.68 -23.43 23.82
N ARG A 238 -10.36 -23.26 23.82
CA ARG A 238 -9.43 -24.40 23.82
C ARG A 238 -9.60 -25.28 25.06
N SER A 239 -9.77 -24.67 26.23
CA SER A 239 -10.06 -25.41 27.47
C SER A 239 -11.39 -26.16 27.42
N LEU A 240 -12.40 -25.57 26.78
CA LEU A 240 -13.70 -26.23 26.55
C LEU A 240 -13.53 -27.46 25.65
N PHE A 241 -12.82 -27.34 24.52
CA PHE A 241 -12.61 -28.48 23.62
C PHE A 241 -11.76 -29.59 24.23
N ALA A 242 -10.72 -29.24 25.00
CA ALA A 242 -9.96 -30.22 25.78
C ALA A 242 -10.85 -30.99 26.77
N THR A 243 -11.87 -30.31 27.32
CA THR A 243 -12.87 -30.97 28.18
C THR A 243 -13.80 -31.85 27.36
N VAL A 244 -14.29 -31.40 26.20
CA VAL A 244 -15.17 -32.19 25.32
C VAL A 244 -14.51 -33.49 24.85
N GLU A 245 -13.19 -33.51 24.65
CA GLU A 245 -12.46 -34.73 24.29
C GLU A 245 -12.54 -35.84 25.35
N ARG A 246 -12.74 -35.49 26.63
CA ARG A 246 -12.94 -36.45 27.72
C ARG A 246 -14.30 -37.16 27.68
N TYR A 247 -15.25 -36.62 26.91
CA TYR A 247 -16.66 -37.07 26.87
C TYR A 247 -17.05 -37.51 25.44
N PRO A 248 -16.87 -38.79 25.08
CA PRO A 248 -17.08 -39.30 23.72
C PRO A 248 -18.52 -39.14 23.22
N GLU A 249 -19.50 -39.13 24.13
CA GLU A 249 -20.91 -38.90 23.83
C GLU A 249 -21.19 -37.47 23.33
N VAL A 250 -20.47 -36.46 23.84
CA VAL A 250 -20.55 -35.07 23.37
C VAL A 250 -19.82 -34.91 22.04
N ARG A 251 -18.65 -35.55 21.93
CA ARG A 251 -17.80 -35.49 20.74
C ARG A 251 -18.49 -36.07 19.51
N SER A 252 -19.33 -37.09 19.67
CA SER A 252 -20.04 -37.74 18.57
C SER A 252 -21.32 -37.01 18.15
N ALA A 253 -21.79 -36.04 18.92
CA ALA A 253 -22.96 -35.25 18.58
C ALA A 253 -22.69 -34.38 17.34
N GLN A 254 -23.42 -34.61 16.26
CA GLN A 254 -23.23 -33.92 14.99
C GLN A 254 -23.33 -32.39 15.10
N ASN A 255 -24.19 -31.90 16.01
CA ASN A 255 -24.36 -30.47 16.26
C ASN A 255 -23.09 -29.85 16.88
N VAL A 256 -22.44 -30.56 17.81
CA VAL A 256 -21.20 -30.10 18.46
C VAL A 256 -20.03 -30.12 17.46
N LEU A 257 -19.91 -31.17 16.65
CA LEU A 257 -18.90 -31.27 15.59
C LEU A 257 -19.04 -30.18 14.50
N ALA A 258 -20.28 -29.78 14.18
CA ALA A 258 -20.52 -28.68 13.27
C ALA A 258 -20.07 -27.34 13.87
N LEU A 259 -20.40 -27.08 15.14
CA LEU A 259 -20.01 -25.86 15.85
C LEU A 259 -18.50 -25.78 16.10
N GLN A 260 -17.85 -26.89 16.46
CA GLN A 260 -16.40 -26.97 16.61
C GLN A 260 -15.68 -26.53 15.33
N ARG A 261 -16.03 -27.13 14.19
CA ARG A 261 -15.44 -26.79 12.89
C ARG A 261 -15.66 -25.33 12.50
N GLU A 262 -16.83 -24.79 12.82
CA GLU A 262 -17.13 -23.39 12.52
C GLU A 262 -16.33 -22.43 13.41
N ILE A 263 -16.19 -22.73 14.70
CA ILE A 263 -15.34 -21.96 15.62
C ILE A 263 -13.87 -22.04 15.22
N GLU A 264 -13.36 -23.22 14.88
CA GLU A 264 -11.99 -23.39 14.34
C GLU A 264 -11.77 -22.57 13.07
N ARG A 265 -12.75 -22.56 12.16
CA ARG A 265 -12.72 -21.74 10.95
C ARG A 265 -12.67 -20.24 11.29
N LEU A 266 -13.45 -19.80 12.29
CA LEU A 266 -13.42 -18.41 12.76
C LEU A 266 -12.07 -18.08 13.42
N GLU A 267 -11.52 -18.94 14.28
CA GLU A 267 -10.21 -18.74 14.91
C GLU A 267 -9.08 -18.63 13.86
N GLY A 268 -9.10 -19.49 12.84
CA GLY A 268 -8.16 -19.39 11.71
C GLY A 268 -8.28 -18.05 10.99
N MET A 269 -9.50 -17.60 10.68
CA MET A 269 -9.71 -16.29 10.08
C MET A 269 -9.28 -15.12 10.99
N ILE A 270 -9.42 -15.24 12.31
CA ILE A 270 -8.94 -14.22 13.26
C ILE A 270 -7.42 -14.13 13.21
N ALA A 271 -6.73 -15.28 13.21
CA ALA A 271 -5.28 -15.34 13.11
C ALA A 271 -4.78 -14.70 11.80
N ASP A 272 -5.35 -15.07 10.66
CA ASP A 272 -5.00 -14.51 9.35
C ASP A 272 -5.24 -12.99 9.30
N ARG A 273 -6.38 -12.52 9.81
CA ARG A 273 -6.73 -11.09 9.80
C ARG A 273 -5.87 -10.27 10.77
N ARG A 274 -5.47 -10.86 11.91
CA ARG A 274 -4.51 -10.26 12.85
C ARG A 274 -3.17 -10.03 12.19
N GLU A 275 -2.64 -11.04 11.49
CA GLU A 275 -1.38 -10.90 10.76
C GLU A 275 -1.46 -9.77 9.73
N LEU A 276 -2.53 -9.75 8.93
CA LEU A 276 -2.76 -8.70 7.94
C LEU A 276 -2.86 -7.30 8.58
N TYR A 277 -3.59 -7.15 9.69
CA TYR A 277 -3.68 -5.88 10.41
C TYR A 277 -2.32 -5.44 10.94
N ASN A 278 -1.58 -6.36 11.57
CA ASN A 278 -0.25 -6.08 12.11
C ASN A 278 0.73 -5.68 11.00
N ASP A 279 0.71 -6.31 9.82
CA ASP A 279 1.52 -5.88 8.66
C ASP A 279 1.16 -4.45 8.21
N GLN A 280 -0.13 -4.08 8.16
CA GLN A 280 -0.52 -2.71 7.80
C GLN A 280 -0.10 -1.69 8.85
N VAL A 281 -0.23 -2.02 10.13
CA VAL A 281 0.24 -1.17 11.24
C VAL A 281 1.76 -1.02 11.21
N TYR A 282 2.49 -2.10 10.97
CA TYR A 282 3.95 -2.08 10.83
C TYR A 282 4.39 -1.16 9.70
N ARG A 283 3.78 -1.28 8.51
CA ARG A 283 4.09 -0.42 7.35
C ARG A 283 3.79 1.04 7.65
N PHE A 284 2.66 1.34 8.29
CA PHE A 284 2.30 2.69 8.67
C PHE A 284 3.28 3.28 9.70
N ASN A 285 3.58 2.54 10.77
CA ASN A 285 4.52 2.95 11.81
C ASN A 285 5.94 3.15 11.24
N SER A 286 6.36 2.28 10.32
CA SER A 286 7.64 2.41 9.62
C SER A 286 7.66 3.62 8.67
N GLN A 287 6.58 3.85 7.94
CA GLN A 287 6.49 4.98 7.01
C GLN A 287 6.59 6.31 7.75
N ILE A 288 5.88 6.49 8.86
CA ILE A 288 5.94 7.73 9.66
C ILE A 288 7.29 7.92 10.36
N ALA A 289 8.05 6.84 10.58
CA ALA A 289 9.39 6.86 11.15
C ALA A 289 10.50 7.24 10.14
N GLN A 290 10.20 7.19 8.84
CA GLN A 290 11.20 7.36 7.78
C GLN A 290 11.12 8.73 7.12
N PHE A 291 12.25 9.21 6.61
CA PHE A 291 12.28 10.41 5.77
C PHE A 291 11.62 10.11 4.40
N PRO A 292 10.77 11.00 3.86
CA PRO A 292 10.49 12.38 4.32
C PRO A 292 9.35 12.53 5.32
N ALA A 293 8.56 11.48 5.58
CA ALA A 293 7.36 11.55 6.42
C ALA A 293 7.63 11.98 7.87
N LEU A 294 8.80 11.62 8.42
CA LEU A 294 9.23 11.96 9.78
C LEU A 294 9.18 13.46 10.07
N LEU A 295 9.51 14.31 9.10
CA LEU A 295 9.47 15.77 9.24
C LEU A 295 8.04 16.30 9.36
N PHE A 296 7.09 15.63 8.74
CA PHE A 296 5.71 16.06 8.64
C PHE A 296 4.79 15.34 9.65
N ALA A 297 5.26 14.29 10.32
CA ALA A 297 4.48 13.48 11.24
C ALA A 297 3.86 14.32 12.38
N GLY A 298 4.63 15.25 12.96
CA GLY A 298 4.12 16.16 13.99
C GLY A 298 3.11 17.18 13.48
N ILE A 299 3.33 17.72 12.27
CA ILE A 299 2.48 18.76 11.65
C ILE A 299 1.12 18.17 11.27
N PHE A 300 1.11 16.98 10.66
CA PHE A 300 -0.12 16.30 10.24
C PHE A 300 -0.76 15.44 11.34
N GLY A 301 -0.14 15.35 12.52
CA GLY A 301 -0.65 14.58 13.66
C GLY A 301 -0.65 13.07 13.43
N TRP A 302 0.27 12.55 12.61
CA TRP A 302 0.41 11.11 12.41
C TRP A 302 1.03 10.47 13.65
N ARG A 303 0.27 9.61 14.31
CA ARG A 303 0.68 8.92 15.54
C ARG A 303 0.79 7.42 15.29
N VAL A 304 1.77 6.81 15.94
CA VAL A 304 1.96 5.35 15.99
C VAL A 304 0.64 4.68 16.37
N ARG A 305 0.27 3.64 15.62
CA ARG A 305 -0.90 2.81 15.94
C ARG A 305 -0.48 1.53 16.67
N PRO A 306 -1.28 1.06 17.64
CA PRO A 306 -0.98 -0.18 18.36
C PRO A 306 -1.21 -1.40 17.46
N PHE A 307 -0.43 -2.46 17.69
CA PHE A 307 -0.68 -3.76 17.10
C PHE A 307 -1.87 -4.46 17.76
N PHE A 308 -2.43 -5.43 17.05
CA PHE A 308 -3.44 -6.35 17.60
C PHE A 308 -2.72 -7.57 18.17
N ASP A 309 -2.04 -7.40 19.31
CA ASP A 309 -1.38 -8.50 20.03
C ASP A 309 -1.85 -8.57 21.49
N ALA A 310 -1.83 -9.78 22.05
CA ALA A 310 -2.20 -10.03 23.44
C ALA A 310 -1.02 -9.88 24.40
N GLU A 311 0.20 -9.78 23.88
CA GLU A 311 1.38 -9.40 24.66
C GLU A 311 1.61 -7.89 24.53
N PRO A 312 2.00 -7.20 25.61
CA PRO A 312 2.23 -5.78 25.56
C PRO A 312 3.28 -5.48 24.50
N ALA A 313 3.00 -4.49 23.65
CA ALA A 313 3.88 -3.94 22.63
C ALA A 313 5.12 -3.24 23.23
N ALA A 314 5.82 -3.90 24.14
CA ALA A 314 7.17 -3.55 24.56
C ALA A 314 8.10 -4.11 23.50
N ASP A 315 8.58 -3.25 22.59
CA ASP A 315 9.82 -3.40 21.81
C ASP A 315 9.83 -2.60 20.50
N LEU A 316 8.84 -1.72 20.25
CA LEU A 316 9.07 -0.66 19.28
C LEU A 316 9.77 0.52 19.98
N PRO A 317 11.03 0.84 19.63
CA PRO A 317 11.68 2.03 20.18
C PRO A 317 10.84 3.26 19.85
N PRO A 318 10.71 4.21 20.80
CA PRO A 318 9.92 5.41 20.59
C PRO A 318 10.43 6.13 19.34
N VAL A 319 9.52 6.38 18.40
CA VAL A 319 9.80 7.08 17.15
C VAL A 319 9.89 8.58 17.45
N GLY A 320 10.89 8.96 18.23
CA GLY A 320 11.12 10.32 18.67
C GLY A 320 12.58 10.67 18.51
N LEU A 321 12.89 11.52 17.53
CA LEU A 321 14.20 12.18 17.39
C LEU A 321 14.63 12.89 18.69
N ALA A 322 13.69 13.24 19.58
CA ALA A 322 13.96 13.86 20.86
C ALA A 322 14.70 12.95 21.86
N GLU A 323 14.46 11.64 21.83
CA GLU A 323 15.10 10.70 22.77
C GLU A 323 16.57 10.46 22.38
N ALA A 324 16.87 10.45 21.07
CA ALA A 324 18.23 10.30 20.55
C ALA A 324 19.14 11.50 20.86
N MET A 325 18.56 12.64 21.27
CA MET A 325 19.29 13.88 21.56
C MET A 325 19.49 14.12 23.07
N SER A 326 18.92 13.30 23.95
CA SER A 326 19.00 13.45 25.41
C SER A 326 19.74 12.33 26.15
N GLY A 327 20.24 11.31 25.43
CA GLY A 327 20.95 10.17 26.02
C GLY A 327 22.36 10.50 26.51
N THR A 328 22.49 10.90 27.77
CA THR A 328 23.75 10.81 28.52
C THR A 328 23.88 9.36 28.95
N SER A 329 24.72 8.58 28.28
CA SER A 329 24.98 7.18 28.63
C SER A 329 25.96 7.13 29.80
N ASP A 330 25.47 6.88 31.01
CA ASP A 330 26.35 6.40 32.09
C ASP A 330 26.79 4.96 31.77
N PRO A 331 28.09 4.67 31.77
CA PRO A 331 28.57 3.30 31.58
C PRO A 331 28.26 2.45 32.83
N PRO A 332 27.95 1.15 32.66
CA PRO A 332 27.66 0.27 33.78
C PRO A 332 28.90 0.11 34.70
N PRO A 333 28.69 -0.03 36.02
CA PRO A 333 29.79 -0.13 36.97
C PRO A 333 30.60 -1.43 36.75
N PRO A 334 31.93 -1.39 36.91
CA PRO A 334 32.74 -2.60 36.86
C PRO A 334 32.41 -3.50 38.06
N THR A 335 32.33 -4.78 37.75
CA THR A 335 31.99 -5.91 38.65
C THR A 335 32.81 -5.99 39.92
#